data_AF-A0A7X7KAX6-F1
#
_entry.id   AF-A0A7X7KAX6-F1
#
_cell.length_a   1.000
_cell.length_b   1.000
_cell.length_c   1.000
_cell.angle_alpha   90.00
_cell.angle_beta   90.00
_cell.angle_gamma   90.00
#
_symmetry.space_group_name_H-M   'P 1'
#
loop_
_entity.id
_entity.type
_entity.pdbx_description
1 polymer ?
#
loop_
_entity_poly.entity_id
_entity_poly.type
_entity_poly.pdbx_seq_one_letter_code
_entity_poly.pdbx_strand_id
1 'polypeptide(L)'
;MLPLPVADPGTPPLTTPRAFLWWQARRQKAILAAALLCGVVSNVGGALMPWALGQVVDSGLDSGLSRELFLGCALIAAIGMTQVLANVWGHRFDVENWLRATFNAMQLVG
;
A
#
# COMPACT_ATOMS: atom_id res chain seq x y z
N MET A 1 -7.59 -16.28 1.22
CA MET A 1 -8.66 -15.26 1.23
C MET A 1 -9.90 -15.92 1.78
N LEU A 2 -10.61 -15.27 2.71
CA LEU A 2 -11.91 -15.81 3.17
C LEU A 2 -12.92 -15.71 2.02
N PRO A 3 -13.85 -16.66 1.90
CA PRO A 3 -14.97 -16.53 0.98
C PRO A 3 -15.80 -15.30 1.35
N LEU A 4 -16.12 -14.49 0.34
CA LEU A 4 -17.05 -13.38 0.41
C LEU A 4 -18.29 -13.79 -0.42
N PRO A 5 -19.53 -13.54 0.03
CA PRO A 5 -19.94 -12.85 1.25
C PRO A 5 -19.66 -13.65 2.54
N VAL A 6 -19.51 -12.96 3.67
CA VAL A 6 -19.32 -13.62 4.97
C VAL A 6 -20.63 -14.16 5.52
N ALA A 7 -20.56 -15.28 6.26
CA ALA A 7 -21.75 -15.98 6.78
C ALA A 7 -22.49 -15.19 7.88
N ASP A 8 -21.75 -14.46 8.72
CA ASP A 8 -22.30 -13.58 9.75
C ASP A 8 -21.62 -12.19 9.68
N PRO A 9 -22.31 -11.17 9.15
CA PRO A 9 -21.80 -9.81 9.12
C PRO A 9 -21.79 -9.13 10.49
N GLY A 10 -22.40 -9.72 11.52
CA GLY A 10 -22.49 -9.14 12.86
C GLY A 10 -23.48 -7.98 12.97
N THR A 11 -23.52 -7.30 14.13
CA THR A 11 -24.49 -6.23 14.41
C THR A 11 -23.79 -4.87 14.54
N PRO A 12 -23.81 -4.02 13.50
CA PRO A 12 -23.16 -2.72 13.53
C PRO A 12 -24.00 -1.67 14.28
N PRO A 13 -23.37 -0.64 14.86
CA PRO A 13 -24.07 0.56 15.30
C PRO A 13 -24.53 1.38 14.07
N LEU A 14 -25.84 1.36 13.77
CA LEU A 14 -26.45 2.14 12.68
C LEU A 14 -26.87 3.56 13.09
N THR A 15 -26.48 4.02 14.29
CA THR A 15 -26.89 5.31 14.83
C THR A 15 -26.32 6.50 14.06
N THR A 16 -25.11 6.36 13.50
CA THR A 16 -24.46 7.38 12.67
C THR A 16 -23.52 6.74 11.64
N PRO A 17 -23.29 7.36 10.47
CA PRO A 17 -22.35 6.84 9.46
C PRO A 17 -20.93 6.64 10.02
N ARG A 18 -20.46 7.57 10.87
CA ARG A 18 -19.13 7.48 11.50
C ARG A 18 -18.99 6.24 12.40
N ALA A 19 -20.04 5.89 13.15
CA ALA A 19 -20.02 4.74 14.05
C ALA A 19 -19.97 3.43 13.26
N PHE A 20 -20.75 3.36 12.17
CA PHE A 20 -20.72 2.25 11.23
C PHE A 20 -19.34 2.08 10.57
N LEU A 21 -18.79 3.15 9.99
CA LEU A 21 -17.47 3.11 9.33
C LEU A 21 -16.35 2.70 10.29
N TRP A 22 -16.39 3.22 11.51
CA TRP A 22 -15.41 2.89 12.53
C TRP A 22 -15.53 1.43 12.98
N TRP A 23 -16.75 0.92 13.16
CA TRP A 23 -16.99 -0.49 13.45
C TRP A 23 -16.48 -1.39 12.31
N GLN A 24 -16.76 -1.03 11.05
CA GLN A 24 -16.31 -1.76 9.88
C GLN A 24 -14.78 -1.79 9.79
N ALA A 25 -14.14 -0.62 9.92
CA ALA A 25 -12.69 -0.50 9.94
C ALA A 25 -12.05 -1.39 11.01
N ARG A 26 -12.68 -1.48 12.20
CA ARG A 26 -12.20 -2.34 13.28
C ARG A 26 -12.25 -3.83 12.98
N ARG A 27 -13.15 -4.30 12.10
CA ARG A 27 -13.22 -5.72 11.69
C ARG A 27 -12.21 -6.07 10.59
N GLN A 28 -11.70 -5.10 9.84
CA GLN A 28 -10.72 -5.30 8.76
C GLN A 28 -9.36 -4.66 9.02
N LYS A 29 -9.02 -4.40 10.30
CA LYS A 29 -7.76 -3.74 10.70
C LYS A 29 -6.51 -4.35 10.11
N ALA A 30 -6.44 -5.68 10.02
CA ALA A 30 -5.25 -6.36 9.49
C ALA A 30 -5.02 -6.01 8.01
N ILE A 31 -6.06 -6.05 7.20
CA ILE A 31 -5.98 -5.72 5.77
C ILE A 31 -5.76 -4.23 5.57
N LEU A 32 -6.45 -3.38 6.36
CA LEU A 32 -6.21 -1.93 6.36
C LEU A 32 -4.76 -1.58 6.74
N ALA A 33 -4.20 -2.24 7.76
CA ALA A 33 -2.82 -2.03 8.16
C ALA A 33 -1.85 -2.50 7.07
N ALA A 34 -2.12 -3.65 6.43
CA ALA A 34 -1.31 -4.13 5.31
C ALA A 34 -1.33 -3.17 4.11
N ALA A 35 -2.53 -2.70 3.71
CA ALA A 35 -2.70 -1.70 2.66
C ALA A 35 -1.97 -0.38 3.01
N LEU A 36 -2.11 0.08 4.25
CA LEU A 36 -1.42 1.27 4.76
C LEU A 36 0.10 1.12 4.68
N LEU A 37 0.65 -0.02 5.12
CA LEU A 37 2.08 -0.28 5.07
C LEU A 37 2.59 -0.28 3.62
N CYS A 38 1.89 -0.94 2.70
CA CYS A 38 2.20 -0.88 1.27
C CYS A 38 2.18 0.55 0.75
N GLY A 39 1.16 1.34 1.12
CA GLY A 39 1.07 2.76 0.78
C GLY A 39 2.25 3.58 1.30
N VAL A 40 2.64 3.40 2.57
CA VAL A 40 3.79 4.09 3.17
C VAL A 40 5.09 3.73 2.43
N VAL A 41 5.33 2.44 2.17
CA VAL A 41 6.52 1.98 1.44
C VAL A 41 6.57 2.60 0.04
N SER A 42 5.45 2.62 -0.68
CA SER A 42 5.36 3.25 -2.00
C SER A 42 5.65 4.75 -1.95
N ASN A 43 5.09 5.48 -0.97
CA ASN A 43 5.34 6.92 -0.81
C ASN A 43 6.80 7.22 -0.46
N VAL A 44 7.40 6.45 0.45
CA VAL A 44 8.82 6.58 0.80
C VAL A 44 9.69 6.28 -0.42
N GLY A 45 9.39 5.21 -1.16
CA GLY A 45 10.10 4.89 -2.41
C GLY A 45 10.01 6.03 -3.43
N GLY A 46 8.83 6.62 -3.62
CA GLY A 46 8.61 7.77 -4.48
C GLY A 46 9.41 9.02 -4.06
N ALA A 47 9.57 9.24 -2.75
CA ALA A 47 10.37 10.34 -2.21
C ALA A 47 11.89 10.09 -2.32
N LEU A 48 12.34 8.84 -2.17
CA LEU A 48 13.76 8.47 -2.28
C LEU A 48 14.26 8.46 -3.72
N MET A 49 13.38 8.22 -4.69
CA MET A 49 13.72 8.14 -6.11
C MET A 49 14.47 9.40 -6.64
N PRO A 50 13.97 10.64 -6.47
CA PRO A 50 14.68 11.84 -6.93
C PRO A 50 16.01 12.07 -6.19
N TRP A 51 16.10 11.73 -4.91
CA TRP A 51 17.37 11.82 -4.17
C TRP A 51 18.42 10.84 -4.73
N ALA A 52 18.04 9.58 -4.95
CA ALA A 52 18.95 8.57 -5.50
C ALA A 52 19.36 8.91 -6.93
N LEU A 53 18.46 9.49 -7.73
CA LEU A 53 18.76 9.98 -9.07
C LEU A 53 19.82 11.10 -9.04
N GLY A 54 19.70 12.06 -8.13
CA GLY A 54 20.70 13.12 -7.96
C GLY A 54 22.10 12.56 -7.70
N GLN A 55 22.22 11.64 -6.74
CA GLN A 55 23.50 10.99 -6.42
C GLN A 55 24.13 10.28 -7.63
N VAL A 56 23.32 9.60 -8.45
CA VAL A 56 23.79 8.91 -9.68
C VAL A 56 24.31 9.91 -10.71
N VAL A 57 23.56 11.00 -10.92
CA VAL A 57 23.96 12.06 -11.85
C VAL A 57 25.27 12.70 -11.40
N ASP A 58 25.36 13.09 -10.13
CA ASP A 58 26.56 13.73 -9.57
C ASP A 58 27.78 12.81 -9.68
N SER A 59 27.64 11.54 -9.28
CA SER A 59 28.73 10.55 -9.37
C SER A 59 29.19 10.34 -10.82
N GLY A 60 28.25 10.30 -11.77
CA GLY A 60 28.55 10.15 -13.20
C GLY A 60 29.26 11.37 -13.79
N LEU A 61 28.94 12.57 -13.33
CA LEU A 61 29.60 13.82 -13.74
C LEU A 61 31.02 13.93 -13.17
N ASP A 62 31.20 13.58 -11.89
CA ASP A 62 32.48 13.75 -11.20
C ASP A 62 33.51 12.67 -11.56
N SER A 63 33.06 11.42 -11.70
CA SER A 63 33.94 10.24 -11.78
C SER A 63 33.70 9.35 -13.00
N GLY A 64 32.77 9.71 -13.88
CA GLY A 64 32.42 8.92 -15.07
C GLY A 64 31.85 7.55 -14.72
N LEU A 65 32.29 6.50 -15.43
CA LEU A 65 31.87 5.11 -15.20
C LEU A 65 32.56 4.50 -13.98
N SER A 66 32.27 5.04 -12.80
CA SER A 66 32.85 4.60 -11.54
C SER A 66 32.01 3.52 -10.85
N ARG A 67 32.62 2.88 -9.85
CA ARG A 67 31.91 1.94 -8.97
C ARG A 67 30.72 2.62 -8.25
N GLU A 68 30.84 3.89 -7.91
CA GLU A 68 29.81 4.66 -7.20
C GLU A 68 28.58 4.86 -8.08
N LEU A 69 28.77 5.15 -9.38
CA LEU A 69 27.68 5.23 -10.35
C LEU A 69 26.89 3.92 -10.40
N PHE A 70 27.58 2.77 -10.51
CA PHE A 70 26.91 1.46 -10.56
C PHE A 70 26.17 1.14 -9.26
N LEU A 71 26.72 1.51 -8.10
CA LEU A 71 26.04 1.34 -6.81
C LEU A 71 24.79 2.22 -6.72
N GLY A 72 24.84 3.45 -7.20
CA GLY A 72 23.68 4.34 -7.25
C GLY A 72 22.60 3.82 -8.22
N CYS A 73 22.98 3.32 -9.40
CA CYS A 73 22.05 2.67 -10.33
C CYS A 73 21.41 1.42 -9.69
N ALA A 74 22.19 0.61 -8.98
CA ALA A 74 21.66 -0.55 -8.24
C ALA A 74 20.70 -0.13 -7.13
N LEU A 75 20.96 0.98 -6.44
CA LEU A 75 20.07 1.55 -5.43
C LEU A 75 18.74 2.02 -6.05
N ILE A 76 18.77 2.73 -7.17
CA ILE A 76 17.56 3.12 -7.91
C ILE A 76 16.77 1.88 -8.33
N ALA A 77 17.45 0.86 -8.86
CA ALA A 77 16.81 -0.39 -9.24
C ALA A 77 16.16 -1.10 -8.04
N ALA A 78 16.83 -1.09 -6.88
CA ALA A 78 16.29 -1.64 -5.64
C ALA A 78 15.04 -0.87 -5.17
N ILE A 79 15.08 0.46 -5.16
CA ILE A 79 13.94 1.32 -4.81
C ILE A 79 12.76 1.06 -5.77
N GLY A 80 13.02 0.98 -7.07
CA GLY A 80 12.02 0.67 -8.08
C GLY A 80 11.39 -0.71 -7.87
N MET A 81 12.20 -1.73 -7.60
CA MET A 81 11.70 -3.08 -7.31
C MET A 81 10.84 -3.11 -6.05
N THR A 82 11.26 -2.44 -4.97
CA THR A 82 10.47 -2.30 -3.75
C THR A 82 9.12 -1.65 -4.02
N GLN A 83 9.08 -0.59 -4.84
CA GLN A 83 7.82 0.05 -5.23
C GLN A 83 6.91 -0.88 -6.03
N VAL A 84 7.46 -1.63 -7.00
CA VAL A 84 6.68 -2.59 -7.80
C VAL A 84 6.03 -3.64 -6.88
N LEU A 85 6.81 -4.23 -5.97
CA LEU A 85 6.31 -5.23 -5.04
C LEU A 85 5.25 -4.65 -4.10
N ALA A 86 5.51 -3.46 -3.54
CA ALA A 86 4.57 -2.76 -2.66
C ALA A 86 3.25 -2.45 -3.39
N ASN A 87 3.30 -2.00 -4.64
CA ASN A 87 2.11 -1.68 -5.43
C ASN A 87 1.31 -2.93 -5.83
N VAL A 88 1.99 -4.01 -6.25
CA VAL A 88 1.28 -5.25 -6.63
C VAL A 88 0.58 -5.88 -5.42
N TRP A 89 1.21 -5.89 -4.24
CA TRP A 89 0.61 -6.44 -3.03
C TRP A 89 -0.43 -5.49 -2.45
N GLY A 90 -0.13 -4.19 -2.43
CA GLY A 90 -1.03 -3.12 -2.00
C GLY A 90 -2.35 -3.16 -2.77
N HIS A 91 -2.28 -3.28 -4.11
CA HIS A 91 -3.49 -3.37 -4.93
C HIS A 91 -4.38 -4.55 -4.55
N ARG A 92 -3.79 -5.71 -4.22
CA ARG A 92 -4.56 -6.89 -3.76
C ARG A 92 -5.26 -6.61 -2.43
N PHE A 93 -4.59 -5.93 -1.49
CA PHE A 93 -5.17 -5.56 -0.21
C PHE A 93 -6.26 -4.50 -0.36
N ASP A 94 -6.09 -3.53 -1.26
CA ASP A 94 -7.09 -2.50 -1.56
C ASP A 94 -8.37 -3.11 -2.12
N VAL A 95 -8.24 -4.01 -3.11
CA VAL A 95 -9.38 -4.72 -3.70
C VAL A 95 -10.09 -5.58 -2.65
N GLU A 96 -9.34 -6.33 -1.85
CA GLU A 96 -9.94 -7.17 -0.79
C GLU A 96 -10.66 -6.32 0.27
N ASN A 97 -10.06 -5.19 0.68
CA ASN A 97 -10.64 -4.25 1.62
C ASN A 97 -11.93 -3.62 1.07
N TRP A 98 -11.92 -3.21 -0.20
CA TRP A 98 -13.08 -2.66 -0.87
C TRP A 98 -14.23 -3.67 -1.00
N LEU A 99 -13.94 -4.90 -1.44
CA LEU A 99 -14.94 -5.97 -1.54
C LEU A 99 -15.55 -6.27 -0.17
N ARG A 100 -14.73 -6.43 0.87
CA ARG A 100 -15.20 -6.67 2.24
C ARG A 100 -16.11 -5.56 2.74
N ALA A 101 -15.73 -4.31 2.54
CA ALA A 101 -16.54 -3.16 2.94
C ALA A 101 -17.88 -3.13 2.19
N THR A 102 -17.84 -3.34 0.87
CA THR A 102 -19.03 -3.27 0.01
C THR A 102 -20.02 -4.40 0.32
N PHE A 103 -19.56 -5.65 0.44
CA PHE A 103 -20.43 -6.78 0.79
C PHE A 103 -21.03 -6.65 2.20
N ASN A 104 -20.26 -6.22 3.20
CA ASN A 104 -20.83 -6.00 4.54
C ASN A 104 -21.85 -4.87 4.54
N ALA A 105 -21.59 -3.76 3.82
CA ALA A 105 -22.56 -2.67 3.72
C ALA A 105 -23.87 -3.12 3.07
N MET A 106 -23.79 -3.90 1.98
CA MET A 106 -24.97 -4.49 1.35
C MET A 106 -25.72 -5.46 2.26
N GLN A 107 -25.02 -6.30 3.04
CA GLN A 107 -25.67 -7.25 3.97
C GLN A 107 -26.36 -6.59 5.17
N LEU A 108 -25.91 -5.40 5.58
CA LEU A 108 -26.32 -4.76 6.83
C LEU A 108 -27.30 -3.60 6.62
N VAL A 109 -27.27 -2.96 5.46
CA VAL A 109 -28.03 -1.73 5.16
C VAL A 109 -28.83 -1.84 3.85
N GLY A 110 -28.42 -2.72 2.92
CA GLY A 110 -29.12 -2.96 1.65
C GLY A 110 -30.26 -3.94 1.80
#